data_AF-A0A3D3M0D6-F1
#
_entry.id   AF-A0A3D3M0D6-F1
#
_cell.length_a   1.000
_cell.length_b   1.000
_cell.length_c   1.000
_cell.angle_alpha   90.00
_cell.angle_beta   90.00
_cell.angle_gamma   90.00
#
_symmetry.space_group_name_H-M   'P 1'
#
loop_
_entity.id
_entity.type
_entity.pdbx_description
1 polymer ?
#
loop_
_entity_poly.entity_id
_entity_poly.type
_entity_poly.pdbx_seq_one_letter_code
_entity_poly.pdbx_strand_id
1 'polypeptide(L)' 'MSTPAEPLRLLLLAEEPEWAVALGESLLPLAGTAVLLTAPTWESVDSLFARDRNAVVLTTPGRQPA' A
#
# COMPACT_ATOMS: atom_id res chain seq x y z
N MET A 1 6.00 -27.19 9.49
CA MET A 1 4.59 -26.82 9.30
C MET A 1 4.58 -25.38 8.82
N SER A 2 4.71 -25.16 7.52
CA SER A 2 4.73 -23.82 6.93
C SER A 2 3.30 -23.38 6.69
N THR A 3 2.74 -22.58 7.61
CA THR A 3 1.51 -21.85 7.34
C THR A 3 1.76 -21.01 6.08
N PRO A 4 0.93 -21.10 5.03
CA PRO A 4 1.03 -20.14 3.94
C PRO A 4 0.83 -18.76 4.57
N ALA A 5 1.89 -17.94 4.58
CA ALA A 5 1.78 -16.57 5.03
C ALA A 5 0.75 -15.91 4.13
N GLU A 6 -0.41 -15.57 4.69
CA GLU A 6 -1.47 -14.96 3.92
C GLU A 6 -0.93 -13.64 3.32
N PRO A 7 -1.28 -13.36 2.06
CA PRO A 7 -0.85 -12.14 1.40
C PRO A 7 -1.26 -10.92 2.23
N LEU A 8 -0.28 -10.21 2.79
CA LEU A 8 -0.53 -9.06 3.64
C LEU A 8 -0.82 -7.85 2.75
N ARG A 9 -2.09 -7.46 2.70
CA ARG A 9 -2.58 -6.28 2.00
C ARG A 9 -2.87 -5.20 3.03
N LEU A 10 -2.05 -4.15 3.06
CA LEU A 10 -2.24 -3.02 3.95
C LEU A 10 -2.68 -1.81 3.15
N LEU A 11 -3.74 -1.17 3.60
CA LEU A 11 -4.22 0.10 3.05
C LEU A 11 -3.97 1.21 4.07
N LEU A 12 -3.20 2.21 3.67
CA LEU A 12 -2.87 3.36 4.48
C LEU A 12 -3.53 4.59 3.88
N LEU A 13 -4.19 5.35 4.75
CA LEU A 13 -4.93 6.55 4.41
C LEU A 13 -4.15 7.72 4.98
N ALA A 14 -3.32 8.34 4.16
CA ALA A 14 -2.40 9.39 4.59
C ALA A 14 -2.86 10.75 4.09
N GLU A 15 -3.05 11.72 4.99
CA GLU A 15 -3.58 13.05 4.66
C GLU A 15 -2.72 13.81 3.65
N GLU A 16 -1.40 13.72 3.82
CA GLU A 16 -0.43 14.43 3.03
C GLU A 16 0.34 13.48 2.08
N PRO A 17 0.62 13.91 0.84
CA PRO A 17 1.37 13.11 -0.14
C PRO A 17 2.83 12.84 0.26
N GLU A 18 3.38 13.63 1.19
CA GLU A 18 4.73 13.45 1.73
C GLU A 18 4.90 12.12 2.48
N TRP A 19 3.82 11.57 3.02
CA TRP A 19 3.83 10.26 3.67
C TRP A 19 4.22 9.14 2.72
N ALA A 20 3.87 9.23 1.43
CA ALA A 20 4.28 8.23 0.43
C ALA A 20 5.80 8.09 0.37
N VAL A 21 6.51 9.23 0.47
CA VAL A 21 7.98 9.28 0.42
C VAL A 21 8.56 8.76 1.73
N ALA A 22 8.10 9.27 2.88
CA ALA A 22 8.61 8.85 4.19
C ALA A 22 8.38 7.35 4.45
N LEU A 23 7.24 6.82 4.02
CA LEU A 23 6.90 5.41 4.16
C LEU A 23 7.67 4.55 3.16
N GLY A 24 7.94 5.06 1.94
CA GLY A 24 8.81 4.42 0.96
C GLY A 24 10.22 4.23 1.51
N GLU A 25 10.81 5.29 2.06
CA GLU A 25 12.13 5.26 2.70
C GLU A 25 12.16 4.30 3.90
N SER A 26 11.10 4.29 4.71
CA SER A 26 10.98 3.37 5.87
C SER A 26 10.80 1.90 5.46
N LEU A 27 10.27 1.66 4.26
CA LEU A 27 10.08 0.33 3.68
C LEU A 27 11.28 -0.13 2.83
N LEU A 28 12.26 0.73 2.51
CA LEU A 28 13.50 0.34 1.83
C LEU A 28 14.22 -0.86 2.50
N PRO A 29 14.34 -0.94 3.85
CA PRO A 29 14.93 -2.09 4.52
C PRO A 29 14.09 -3.37 4.42
N LEU A 30 12.80 -3.23 4.10
CA LEU A 30 11.82 -4.31 3.93
C LEU A 30 11.57 -4.63 2.44
N ALA A 31 12.29 -3.96 1.53
CA ALA A 31 12.16 -4.13 0.09
C ALA A 31 12.38 -5.59 -0.31
N GLY A 32 11.31 -6.24 -0.79
CA GLY A 32 11.28 -7.66 -1.12
C GLY A 32 10.23 -8.46 -0.34
N THR A 33 9.72 -7.92 0.77
CA THR A 33 8.63 -8.56 1.53
C THR A 33 7.27 -7.91 1.23
N ALA A 34 7.26 -6.60 1.00
CA ALA A 34 6.10 -5.82 0.58
C ALA A 34 6.50 -4.71 -0.38
N VAL A 35 5.62 -4.38 -1.32
CA VAL A 35 5.77 -3.25 -2.25
C VAL A 35 4.90 -2.09 -1.78
N LEU A 36 5.46 -0.87 -1.76
CA LEU A 36 4.67 0.34 -1.57
C LEU A 36 4.07 0.79 -2.90
N LEU A 37 2.76 0.88 -2.96
CA LEU A 37 1.98 1.36 -4.11
C LEU A 37 1.26 2.65 -3.70
N THR A 38 1.34 3.68 -4.52
CA THR A 38 0.56 4.91 -4.32
C THR A 38 -0.70 4.80 -5.17
N ALA A 39 -1.87 4.78 -4.54
CA ALA A 39 -3.14 4.78 -5.27
C ALA A 39 -3.63 6.22 -5.46
N PRO A 40 -3.73 6.71 -6.72
CA PRO A 40 -4.25 8.03 -6.99
C PRO A 40 -5.77 8.11 -6.79
N THR A 41 -6.50 7.00 -6.78
CA THR A 41 -7.95 6.93 -6.54
C THR A 41 -8.32 5.65 -5.80
N TRP A 42 -9.45 5.65 -5.08
CA TRP A 42 -9.95 4.46 -4.39
C TRP A 42 -10.18 3.28 -5.35
N GLU A 43 -10.71 3.53 -6.55
CA GLU A 43 -10.91 2.49 -7.56
C GLU A 43 -9.59 1.82 -8.00
N SER A 44 -8.48 2.57 -7.99
CA SER A 44 -7.17 2.02 -8.31
C SER A 44 -6.66 1.06 -7.22
N VAL A 45 -7.11 1.21 -5.97
CA VAL A 45 -6.67 0.38 -4.83
C VAL A 45 -7.00 -1.10 -5.08
N ASP A 46 -8.21 -1.39 -5.55
CA ASP A 46 -8.65 -2.76 -5.82
C ASP A 46 -7.80 -3.41 -6.92
N SER A 47 -7.57 -2.68 -8.02
CA SER A 47 -6.71 -3.12 -9.12
C SER A 47 -5.26 -3.34 -8.69
N LEU A 48 -4.73 -2.49 -7.79
CA LEU A 48 -3.38 -2.60 -7.25
C LEU A 48 -3.24 -3.83 -6.34
N PHE A 49 -4.21 -4.10 -5.47
CA PHE A 49 -4.24 -5.31 -4.64
C PHE A 49 -4.48 -6.60 -5.41
N ALA A 50 -5.18 -6.53 -6.55
CA ALA A 50 -5.37 -7.66 -7.45
C ALA A 50 -4.05 -8.04 -8.15
N ARG A 51 -3.20 -7.05 -8.45
CA ARG A 51 -1.92 -7.23 -9.14
C ARG A 51 -0.82 -7.73 -8.22
N ASP A 52 -0.76 -7.23 -6.98
CA ASP A 52 0.33 -7.53 -6.05
C ASP A 52 -0.20 -8.15 -4.74
N ARG A 53 0.28 -9.36 -4.45
CA ARG A 53 -0.17 -10.14 -3.28
C ARG A 53 0.36 -9.60 -1.95
N ASN A 54 1.56 -9.01 -1.91
CA ASN A 54 2.10 -8.33 -0.74
C ASN A 54 2.33 -6.85 -1.05
N ALA A 55 1.28 -6.06 -0.89
CA ALA A 55 1.30 -4.65 -1.23
C ALA A 55 0.80 -3.80 -0.06
N VAL A 56 1.50 -2.70 0.16
CA VAL A 56 1.04 -1.59 1.00
C VAL A 56 0.56 -0.51 0.03
N VAL A 57 -0.74 -0.20 0.05
CA VAL A 57 -1.31 0.86 -0.78
C VAL A 57 -1.50 2.10 0.08
N LEU A 58 -0.98 3.24 -0.37
CA LEU A 58 -1.18 4.53 0.28
C LEU A 58 -2.13 5.39 -0.55
N THR A 59 -3.22 5.86 0.07
CA THR A 59 -4.23 6.75 -0.52
C THR A 59 -4.30 8.04 0.27
N THR A 60 -4.63 9.15 -0.39
CA THR A 60 -4.90 10.42 0.31
C THR A 60 -6.39 10.59 0.62
N PRO A 61 -6.78 11.07 1.82
CA PRO A 61 -8.16 11.27 2.27
C PRO A 61 -8.87 12.38 1.48
N GLY A 62 -8.14 13.31 0.88
CA GLY A 62 -8.72 14.23 -0.13
C GLY A 62 -9.29 13.51 -1.36
N ARG A 63 -9.13 12.18 -1.48
CA ARG A 63 -9.64 11.33 -2.57
C ARG A 63 -10.39 10.09 -2.07
N GLN A 64 -10.72 9.99 -0.79
CA GLN A 64 -11.55 8.90 -0.27
C GLN A 64 -13.05 9.17 -0.51
N PRO A 65 -13.86 8.11 -0.67
CA PRO A 65 -15.30 8.27 -0.83
C PRO A 65 -15.93 8.78 0.48
N ALA A 66 -16.97 9.61 0.33
CA ALA A 66 -17.94 9.94 1.38
C ALA A 66 -18.92 8.77 1.60
#